data_AF-A0A6I4R7C7-F1
#
_entry.id   AF-A0A6I4R7C7-F1
#
_cell.length_a   1.000
_cell.length_b   1.000
_cell.length_c   1.000
_cell.angle_alpha   90.00
_cell.angle_beta   90.00
_cell.angle_gamma   90.00
#
_symmetry.space_group_name_H-M   'P 1'
#
loop_
_entity.id
_entity.type
_entity.pdbx_description
1 polymer ?
#
loop_
_entity_poly.entity_id
_entity_poly.type
_entity_poly.pdbx_seq_one_letter_code
_entity_poly.pdbx_strand_id
1 'polypeptide(L)'
;MDTLTKLISTIEIAIRYLLTGTVISAIATLSINEYQSLTDWAVTNELVAAAAITAVGFASFTLYRLALWIVMDAIAWKLRWSVPSLLHTNGMTYDEPYAFFLKWRYSGAINHELSGYLAFRWAAAHFVSVSGVALCFASFLNQEASLLSAYAILARALGFIFLILGLWQCAFLYRVERNLYISLPQPQVQKQ
;
A
#
# COMPACT_ATOMS: atom_id res chain seq x y z
N MET A 1 -0.19 -17.23 -24.54
CA MET A 1 -0.31 -17.24 -23.06
C MET A 1 -0.05 -15.86 -22.46
N ASP A 2 0.90 -15.08 -22.96
CA ASP A 2 1.29 -13.77 -22.41
C ASP A 2 0.19 -12.72 -22.23
N THR A 3 -0.74 -12.57 -23.17
CA THR A 3 -1.71 -11.46 -23.13
C THR A 3 -2.81 -11.68 -22.10
N LEU A 4 -3.26 -12.93 -21.93
CA LEU A 4 -4.28 -13.31 -20.95
C LEU A 4 -3.73 -13.20 -19.53
N THR A 5 -2.50 -13.66 -19.30
CA THR A 5 -1.85 -13.54 -17.98
C THR A 5 -1.60 -12.09 -17.60
N LYS A 6 -1.19 -11.23 -18.55
CA LYS A 6 -1.08 -9.78 -18.34
C LYS A 6 -2.43 -9.12 -18.04
N LEU A 7 -3.48 -9.52 -18.75
CA LEU A 7 -4.84 -9.00 -18.54
C LEU A 7 -5.36 -9.37 -17.15
N ILE A 8 -5.23 -10.64 -16.75
CA ILE A 8 -5.63 -11.12 -15.42
C ILE A 8 -4.84 -10.38 -14.34
N SER A 9 -3.52 -10.24 -14.49
CA SER A 9 -2.69 -9.48 -13.55
C SER A 9 -3.11 -8.01 -13.46
N THR A 10 -3.46 -7.38 -14.58
CA THR A 10 -3.91 -5.97 -14.62
C THR A 10 -5.29 -5.80 -13.96
N ILE A 11 -6.24 -6.71 -14.21
CA ILE A 11 -7.55 -6.72 -13.56
C ILE A 11 -7.41 -6.95 -12.06
N GLU A 12 -6.56 -7.91 -11.67
CA GLU A 12 -6.27 -8.21 -10.28
C GLU A 12 -5.66 -7.00 -9.55
N ILE A 13 -4.82 -6.22 -10.23
CA ILE A 13 -4.29 -4.96 -9.72
C ILE A 13 -5.40 -3.90 -9.60
N ALA A 14 -6.24 -3.73 -10.62
CA ALA A 14 -7.35 -2.77 -10.61
C ALA A 14 -8.37 -3.05 -9.50
N ILE A 15 -8.75 -4.33 -9.31
CA ILE A 15 -9.66 -4.77 -8.24
C ILE A 15 -9.09 -4.41 -6.86
N ARG A 16 -7.78 -4.45 -6.66
CA ARG A 16 -7.16 -4.09 -5.36
C ARG A 16 -7.23 -2.60 -5.07
N TYR A 17 -6.97 -1.78 -6.08
CA TYR A 17 -7.10 -0.33 -5.95
C TYR A 17 -8.55 0.04 -5.63
N LEU A 18 -9.50 -0.60 -6.32
CA LEU A 18 -10.94 -0.45 -6.07
C LEU A 18 -11.32 -0.91 -4.66
N LEU A 19 -10.87 -2.10 -4.23
CA LEU A 19 -11.17 -2.65 -2.90
C LEU A 19 -10.65 -1.74 -1.79
N THR A 20 -9.43 -1.21 -1.94
CA THR A 20 -8.87 -0.27 -0.98
C THR A 20 -9.71 0.99 -0.89
N GLY A 21 -10.15 1.49 -2.05
CA GLY A 21 -11.00 2.64 -2.13
C GLY A 21 -12.35 2.47 -1.45
N THR A 22 -12.99 1.33 -1.68
CA THR A 22 -14.24 0.96 -1.05
C THR A 22 -14.11 0.87 0.47
N VAL A 23 -13.03 0.26 0.98
CA VAL A 23 -12.79 0.13 2.42
C VAL A 23 -12.59 1.49 3.08
N ILE A 24 -11.74 2.35 2.50
CA ILE A 24 -11.50 3.70 3.05
C ILE A 24 -12.79 4.53 3.00
N SER A 25 -13.51 4.48 1.89
CA SER A 25 -14.77 5.22 1.73
C SER A 25 -15.83 4.72 2.70
N ALA A 26 -15.92 3.40 2.94
CA ALA A 26 -16.83 2.83 3.94
C ALA A 26 -16.48 3.32 5.35
N ILE A 27 -15.20 3.30 5.72
CA ILE A 27 -14.74 3.82 7.03
C ILE A 27 -15.11 5.31 7.17
N ALA A 28 -14.88 6.11 6.12
CA ALA A 28 -15.21 7.53 6.12
C ALA A 28 -16.72 7.77 6.27
N THR A 29 -17.54 7.10 5.45
CA THR A 29 -19.01 7.23 5.51
C THR A 29 -19.55 6.85 6.88
N LEU A 30 -19.10 5.72 7.45
CA LEU A 30 -19.55 5.24 8.76
C LEU A 30 -19.07 6.11 9.95
N SER A 31 -18.09 6.98 9.72
CA SER A 31 -17.58 7.93 10.72
C SER A 31 -18.36 9.25 10.78
N ILE A 32 -19.29 9.48 9.84
CA ILE A 32 -20.11 10.70 9.77
C ILE A 32 -21.39 10.50 10.58
N ASN A 33 -21.80 11.55 11.30
CA ASN A 33 -22.97 11.55 12.18
C ASN A 33 -24.29 11.18 11.46
N GLU A 34 -24.44 11.60 10.19
CA GLU A 34 -25.60 11.32 9.35
C GLU A 34 -25.33 10.25 8.27
N TYR A 35 -24.56 9.22 8.60
CA TYR A 35 -24.13 8.20 7.63
C TYR A 35 -25.30 7.57 6.83
N GLN A 36 -26.49 7.48 7.43
CA GLN A 36 -27.70 6.95 6.79
C GLN A 36 -28.14 7.79 5.59
N SER A 37 -28.11 9.12 5.71
CA SER A 37 -28.46 10.03 4.60
C SER A 37 -27.49 9.90 3.42
N LEU A 38 -26.20 9.70 3.71
CA LEU A 38 -25.15 9.48 2.73
C LEU A 38 -25.31 8.12 2.03
N THR A 39 -25.68 7.08 2.77
CA THR A 39 -25.97 5.76 2.18
C THR A 39 -27.22 5.81 1.30
N ASP A 40 -28.29 6.49 1.74
CA ASP A 40 -29.52 6.62 0.96
C ASP A 40 -29.29 7.43 -0.33
N TRP A 41 -28.48 8.49 -0.24
CA TRP A 41 -28.02 9.24 -1.41
C TRP A 41 -27.19 8.37 -2.36
N ALA A 42 -26.28 7.54 -1.83
CA ALA A 42 -25.43 6.68 -2.65
C ALA A 42 -26.23 5.60 -3.39
N VAL A 43 -27.28 5.05 -2.76
CA VAL A 43 -28.20 4.09 -3.37
C VAL A 43 -29.04 4.74 -4.47
N THR A 44 -29.44 6.01 -4.29
CA THR A 44 -30.20 6.73 -5.33
C THR A 44 -29.32 7.25 -6.48
N ASN A 45 -28.00 7.38 -6.28
CA ASN A 45 -27.05 7.91 -7.25
C ASN A 45 -25.91 6.93 -7.56
N GLU A 46 -26.24 5.65 -7.75
CA GLU A 46 -25.28 4.52 -7.78
C GLU A 46 -24.03 4.78 -8.64
N LEU A 47 -24.20 5.27 -9.87
CA LEU A 47 -23.09 5.53 -10.80
C LEU A 47 -22.15 6.63 -10.27
N VAL A 48 -22.72 7.72 -9.76
CA VAL A 48 -21.96 8.88 -9.26
C VAL A 48 -21.26 8.50 -7.96
N ALA A 49 -21.95 7.76 -7.08
CA ALA A 49 -21.38 7.24 -5.85
C ALA A 49 -20.22 6.28 -6.12
N ALA A 50 -20.38 5.34 -7.06
CA ALA A 50 -19.31 4.42 -7.44
C ALA A 50 -18.08 5.14 -8.01
N ALA A 51 -18.29 6.15 -8.86
CA ALA A 51 -17.21 6.98 -9.40
C ALA A 51 -16.49 7.77 -8.27
N ALA A 52 -17.26 8.38 -7.36
CA ALA A 52 -16.71 9.13 -6.23
C ALA A 52 -15.91 8.24 -5.28
N ILE A 53 -16.45 7.08 -4.87
CA ILE A 53 -15.77 6.10 -4.03
C ILE A 53 -14.48 5.61 -4.68
N THR A 54 -14.52 5.32 -5.97
CA THR A 54 -13.35 4.89 -6.74
C THR A 54 -12.28 5.98 -6.76
N ALA A 55 -12.66 7.23 -7.05
CA ALA A 55 -11.73 8.35 -7.14
C ALA A 55 -11.09 8.71 -5.79
N VAL A 56 -11.91 8.87 -4.74
CA VAL A 56 -11.45 9.14 -3.37
C VAL A 56 -10.57 8.01 -2.88
N GLY A 57 -10.97 6.78 -3.17
CA GLY A 57 -10.23 5.59 -2.83
C GLY A 57 -8.87 5.48 -3.48
N PHE A 58 -8.81 5.70 -4.79
CA PHE A 58 -7.57 5.71 -5.55
C PHE A 58 -6.63 6.84 -5.09
N ALA A 59 -7.16 8.04 -4.88
CA ALA A 59 -6.37 9.19 -4.41
C ALA A 59 -5.83 8.94 -2.99
N SER A 60 -6.68 8.48 -2.07
CA SER A 60 -6.30 8.19 -0.69
C SER A 60 -5.26 7.08 -0.63
N PHE A 61 -5.45 5.99 -1.39
CA PHE A 61 -4.46 4.92 -1.48
C PHE A 61 -3.13 5.42 -2.04
N THR A 62 -3.16 6.21 -3.12
CA THR A 62 -1.95 6.73 -3.76
C THR A 62 -1.17 7.66 -2.83
N LEU A 63 -1.84 8.65 -2.22
CA LEU A 63 -1.22 9.59 -1.29
C LEU A 63 -0.68 8.89 -0.04
N TYR A 64 -1.45 7.98 0.52
CA TYR A 64 -1.06 7.25 1.71
C TYR A 64 0.09 6.27 1.43
N ARG A 65 0.04 5.56 0.30
CA ARG A 65 1.15 4.72 -0.16
C ARG A 65 2.40 5.55 -0.32
N LEU A 66 2.32 6.76 -0.90
CA LEU A 66 3.46 7.64 -1.05
C LEU A 66 4.06 8.02 0.33
N ALA A 67 3.23 8.46 1.27
CA ALA A 67 3.68 8.85 2.60
C ALA A 67 4.27 7.68 3.40
N LEU A 68 3.56 6.53 3.43
CA LEU A 68 4.02 5.35 4.16
C LEU A 68 5.25 4.74 3.50
N TRP A 69 5.34 4.79 2.16
CA TRP A 69 6.54 4.39 1.45
C TRP A 69 7.72 5.27 1.88
N ILE A 70 7.61 6.60 1.83
CA ILE A 70 8.68 7.51 2.27
C ILE A 70 9.15 7.21 3.70
N VAL A 71 8.21 7.08 4.65
CA VAL A 71 8.55 6.85 6.06
C VAL A 71 9.19 5.47 6.26
N MET A 72 8.57 4.41 5.74
CA MET A 72 9.05 3.05 5.91
C MET A 72 10.38 2.81 5.20
N ASP A 73 10.58 3.48 4.08
CA ASP A 73 11.80 3.40 3.31
C ASP A 73 12.94 4.19 3.96
N ALA A 74 12.65 5.35 4.59
CA ALA A 74 13.62 6.03 5.44
C ALA A 74 14.05 5.16 6.63
N ILE A 75 13.11 4.46 7.28
CA ILE A 75 13.40 3.50 8.35
C ILE A 75 14.22 2.32 7.80
N ALA A 76 13.78 1.71 6.71
CA ALA A 76 14.47 0.58 6.08
C ALA A 76 15.88 0.97 5.64
N TRP A 77 16.07 2.20 5.17
CA TRP A 77 17.37 2.76 4.84
C TRP A 77 18.27 2.86 6.06
N LYS A 78 17.79 3.48 7.15
CA LYS A 78 18.55 3.61 8.40
C LYS A 78 18.95 2.25 8.99
N LEU A 79 18.07 1.26 8.89
CA LEU A 79 18.30 -0.10 9.39
C LEU A 79 19.06 -1.00 8.40
N ARG A 80 19.43 -0.48 7.22
CA ARG A 80 20.07 -1.23 6.12
C ARG A 80 19.28 -2.46 5.65
N TRP A 81 17.96 -2.37 5.69
CA TRP A 81 17.04 -3.43 5.31
C TRP A 81 16.61 -3.35 3.85
N SER A 82 16.79 -2.22 3.17
CA SER A 82 16.39 -2.03 1.77
C SER A 82 17.57 -2.26 0.81
N VAL A 83 17.30 -2.71 -0.42
CA VAL A 83 18.32 -2.83 -1.47
C VAL A 83 19.03 -1.49 -1.76
N PRO A 84 18.31 -0.34 -1.87
CA PRO A 84 18.96 0.95 -2.06
C PRO A 84 20.02 1.28 -0.99
N SER A 85 19.77 0.88 0.26
CA SER A 85 20.72 1.12 1.36
C SER A 85 22.04 0.35 1.20
N LEU A 86 22.02 -0.85 0.62
CA LEU A 86 23.23 -1.65 0.32
C LEU A 86 24.01 -1.06 -0.86
N LEU A 87 23.27 -0.66 -1.88
CA LEU A 87 23.82 -0.05 -3.09
C LEU A 87 24.52 1.28 -2.78
N HIS A 88 23.95 2.10 -1.91
CA HIS A 88 24.59 3.34 -1.44
C HIS A 88 25.90 3.06 -0.68
N THR A 89 25.94 2.04 0.18
CA THR A 89 27.19 1.67 0.87
C THR A 89 28.30 1.18 -0.07
N ASN A 90 27.96 0.80 -1.30
CA ASN A 90 28.92 0.41 -2.33
C ASN A 90 29.43 1.60 -3.18
N GLY A 91 29.13 2.84 -2.78
CA GLY A 91 29.71 4.06 -3.36
C GLY A 91 28.84 4.79 -4.37
N MET A 92 27.58 4.38 -4.58
CA MET A 92 26.64 5.10 -5.47
C MET A 92 26.00 6.31 -4.79
N THR A 93 25.75 7.37 -5.58
CA THR A 93 25.03 8.57 -5.12
C THR A 93 23.58 8.24 -4.80
N TYR A 94 22.94 8.93 -3.86
CA TYR A 94 21.63 8.52 -3.27
C TYR A 94 20.52 8.20 -4.29
N ASP A 95 20.48 8.89 -5.42
CA ASP A 95 19.50 8.78 -6.49
C ASP A 95 19.64 7.48 -7.32
N GLU A 96 20.87 7.03 -7.58
CA GLU A 96 21.15 5.86 -8.42
C GLU A 96 20.67 4.52 -7.82
N PRO A 97 20.88 4.21 -6.52
CA PRO A 97 20.34 3.04 -5.84
C PRO A 97 18.83 2.89 -5.96
N TYR A 98 18.10 4.00 -5.88
CA TYR A 98 16.65 3.99 -5.98
C TYR A 98 16.17 3.73 -7.39
N ALA A 99 16.74 4.42 -8.37
CA ALA A 99 16.42 4.19 -9.78
C ALA A 99 16.73 2.75 -10.19
N PHE A 100 17.89 2.23 -9.77
CA PHE A 100 18.26 0.84 -9.99
C PHE A 100 17.27 -0.12 -9.34
N PHE A 101 16.95 0.08 -8.06
CA PHE A 101 16.05 -0.81 -7.33
C PHE A 101 14.63 -0.83 -7.91
N LEU A 102 14.09 0.32 -8.29
CA LEU A 102 12.78 0.40 -8.95
C LEU A 102 12.80 -0.34 -10.29
N LYS A 103 13.83 -0.14 -11.10
CA LYS A 103 14.00 -0.88 -12.35
C LYS A 103 14.13 -2.38 -12.09
N TRP A 104 14.93 -2.78 -11.11
CA TRP A 104 15.13 -4.19 -10.73
C TRP A 104 13.82 -4.85 -10.25
N ARG A 105 13.04 -4.16 -9.41
CA ARG A 105 11.76 -4.65 -8.89
C ARG A 105 10.68 -4.78 -9.96
N TYR A 106 10.57 -3.79 -10.86
CA TYR A 106 9.48 -3.69 -11.84
C TYR A 106 9.85 -4.15 -13.25
N SER A 107 11.09 -4.57 -13.49
CA SER A 107 11.50 -5.19 -14.75
C SER A 107 11.53 -6.71 -14.64
N GLY A 108 11.54 -7.39 -15.78
CA GLY A 108 11.78 -8.84 -15.86
C GLY A 108 13.20 -9.28 -15.48
N ALA A 109 14.04 -8.38 -14.95
CA ALA A 109 15.38 -8.71 -14.48
C ALA A 109 15.35 -9.72 -13.31
N ILE A 110 14.31 -9.64 -12.50
CA ILE A 110 13.87 -10.76 -11.65
C ILE A 110 12.79 -11.47 -12.45
N ASN A 111 12.84 -12.80 -12.56
CA ASN A 111 11.82 -13.62 -13.23
C ASN A 111 10.42 -12.97 -13.14
N HIS A 112 9.77 -12.76 -14.29
CA HIS A 112 8.51 -12.02 -14.40
C HIS A 112 7.44 -12.48 -13.40
N GLU A 113 7.38 -13.78 -13.08
CA GLU A 113 6.44 -14.34 -12.10
C GLU A 113 6.75 -13.86 -10.68
N LEU A 114 8.03 -13.82 -10.31
CA LEU A 114 8.48 -13.38 -9.00
C LEU A 114 8.34 -11.86 -8.82
N SER A 115 8.61 -11.08 -9.87
CA SER A 115 8.37 -9.62 -9.87
C SER A 115 6.88 -9.30 -9.65
N GLY A 116 5.98 -9.99 -10.37
CA GLY A 116 4.53 -9.85 -10.19
C GLY A 116 4.07 -10.24 -8.78
N TYR A 117 4.58 -11.34 -8.24
CA TYR A 117 4.29 -11.77 -6.87
C TYR A 117 4.75 -10.75 -5.81
N LEU A 118 5.96 -10.21 -5.92
CA LEU A 118 6.46 -9.19 -4.98
C LEU A 118 5.62 -7.91 -5.05
N ALA A 119 5.27 -7.45 -6.26
CA ALA A 119 4.39 -6.31 -6.44
C ALA A 119 3.01 -6.54 -5.79
N PHE A 120 2.44 -7.75 -5.94
CA PHE A 120 1.21 -8.16 -5.27
C PHE A 120 1.35 -8.04 -3.74
N ARG A 121 2.44 -8.59 -3.17
CA ARG A 121 2.60 -8.66 -1.71
C ARG A 121 2.79 -7.28 -1.12
N TRP A 122 3.51 -6.40 -1.82
CA TRP A 122 3.63 -4.99 -1.45
C TRP A 122 2.28 -4.27 -1.46
N ALA A 123 1.46 -4.46 -2.50
CA ALA A 123 0.14 -3.84 -2.56
C ALA A 123 -0.74 -4.30 -1.40
N ALA A 124 -0.73 -5.59 -1.06
CA ALA A 124 -1.49 -6.15 0.06
C ALA A 124 -1.02 -5.59 1.41
N ALA A 125 0.30 -5.53 1.64
CA ALA A 125 0.87 -5.00 2.88
C ALA A 125 0.47 -3.53 3.09
N HIS A 126 0.58 -2.70 2.04
CA HIS A 126 0.16 -1.31 2.10
C HIS A 126 -1.35 -1.17 2.32
N PHE A 127 -2.19 -1.94 1.61
CA PHE A 127 -3.64 -1.93 1.81
C PHE A 127 -4.04 -2.18 3.27
N VAL A 128 -3.43 -3.20 3.89
CA VAL A 128 -3.67 -3.54 5.30
C VAL A 128 -3.22 -2.41 6.23
N SER A 129 -2.04 -1.82 6.00
CA SER A 129 -1.58 -0.65 6.76
C SER A 129 -2.49 0.57 6.62
N VAL A 130 -2.94 0.89 5.39
CA VAL A 130 -3.81 2.04 5.11
C VAL A 130 -5.15 1.85 5.81
N SER A 131 -5.74 0.66 5.72
CA SER A 131 -7.00 0.32 6.36
C SER A 131 -6.88 0.43 7.89
N GLY A 132 -5.75 -0.01 8.45
CA GLY A 132 -5.46 0.13 9.87
C GLY A 132 -5.41 1.59 10.34
N VAL A 133 -4.70 2.46 9.61
CA VAL A 133 -4.64 3.89 9.95
C VAL A 133 -5.96 4.60 9.74
N ALA A 134 -6.70 4.28 8.67
CA ALA A 134 -8.01 4.84 8.44
C ALA A 134 -8.96 4.52 9.61
N LEU A 135 -8.98 3.27 10.09
CA LEU A 135 -9.77 2.86 11.26
C LEU A 135 -9.33 3.57 12.53
N CYS A 136 -8.02 3.64 12.80
CA CYS A 136 -7.50 4.37 13.96
C CYS A 136 -7.93 5.83 13.91
N PHE A 137 -7.70 6.53 12.80
CA PHE A 137 -8.03 7.94 12.64
C PHE A 137 -9.53 8.19 12.76
N ALA A 138 -10.36 7.38 12.11
CA ALA A 138 -11.81 7.46 12.22
C ALA A 138 -12.29 7.26 13.66
N SER A 139 -11.68 6.34 14.41
CA SER A 139 -11.98 6.13 15.84
C SER A 139 -11.57 7.29 16.75
N PHE A 140 -10.68 8.17 16.30
CA PHE A 140 -10.25 9.36 17.05
C PHE A 140 -11.11 10.58 16.72
N LEU A 141 -11.58 10.70 15.49
CA LEU A 141 -12.49 11.78 15.07
C LEU A 141 -13.85 11.71 15.76
N ASN A 142 -14.26 10.51 16.19
CA ASN A 142 -15.36 10.23 17.14
C ASN A 142 -16.51 11.25 17.11
N GLN A 143 -17.16 11.40 15.95
CA GLN A 143 -18.36 12.23 15.85
C GLN A 143 -19.48 11.57 16.65
N GLU A 144 -20.11 12.32 17.55
CA GLU A 144 -21.30 11.89 18.30
C GLU A 144 -22.31 11.28 17.33
N ALA A 145 -22.97 10.18 17.69
CA ALA A 145 -23.97 9.45 16.89
C ALA A 145 -23.55 8.81 15.53
N SER A 146 -22.26 8.75 15.19
CA SER A 146 -21.78 7.89 14.08
C SER A 146 -21.75 6.39 14.44
N LEU A 147 -21.94 5.48 13.47
CA LEU A 147 -21.86 4.03 13.71
C LEU A 147 -20.48 3.63 14.28
N LEU A 148 -19.42 4.28 13.78
CA LEU A 148 -18.06 4.01 14.20
C LEU A 148 -17.79 4.48 15.64
N SER A 149 -18.48 5.52 16.13
CA SER A 149 -18.40 5.96 17.54
C SER A 149 -18.96 4.92 18.51
N ALA A 150 -20.07 4.25 18.15
CA ALA A 150 -20.67 3.19 18.95
C ALA A 150 -19.73 1.99 19.16
N TYR A 151 -18.81 1.78 18.21
CA TYR A 151 -17.81 0.70 18.25
C TYR A 151 -16.36 1.23 18.31
N ALA A 152 -16.15 2.45 18.82
CA ALA A 152 -14.86 3.14 18.70
C ALA A 152 -13.67 2.34 19.27
N ILE A 153 -13.88 1.64 20.39
CA ILE A 153 -12.83 0.80 21.02
C ILE A 153 -12.47 -0.38 20.11
N LEU A 154 -13.47 -1.07 19.55
CA LEU A 154 -13.26 -2.19 18.64
C LEU A 154 -12.62 -1.72 17.34
N ALA A 155 -13.10 -0.63 16.75
CA ALA A 155 -12.54 -0.03 15.55
C ALA A 155 -11.07 0.36 15.75
N ARG A 156 -10.73 0.94 16.91
CA ARG A 156 -9.35 1.27 17.26
C ARG A 156 -8.47 0.03 17.43
N ALA A 157 -8.97 -1.00 18.11
CA ALA A 157 -8.24 -2.25 18.30
C ALA A 157 -7.95 -2.94 16.96
N LEU A 158 -8.96 -3.08 16.11
CA LEU A 158 -8.81 -3.63 14.75
C LEU A 158 -7.87 -2.76 13.90
N GLY A 159 -7.99 -1.43 14.00
CA GLY A 159 -7.11 -0.49 13.33
C GLY A 159 -5.63 -0.71 13.69
N PHE A 160 -5.32 -0.83 14.98
CA PHE A 160 -3.96 -1.12 15.44
C PHE A 160 -3.47 -2.50 14.99
N ILE A 161 -4.31 -3.53 15.07
CA ILE A 161 -3.96 -4.88 14.62
C ILE A 161 -3.59 -4.87 13.13
N PHE A 162 -4.43 -4.27 12.29
CA PHE A 162 -4.16 -4.16 10.86
C PHE A 162 -2.92 -3.30 10.58
N LEU A 163 -2.75 -2.19 11.29
CA LEU A 163 -1.55 -1.37 11.16
C LEU A 163 -0.28 -2.16 11.44
N ILE A 164 -0.22 -2.86 12.60
CA ILE A 164 0.94 -3.65 13.00
C ILE A 164 1.20 -4.77 11.99
N LEU A 165 0.17 -5.50 11.56
CA LEU A 165 0.30 -6.57 10.59
C LEU A 165 0.83 -6.06 9.23
N GLY A 166 0.30 -4.94 8.75
CA GLY A 166 0.73 -4.34 7.49
C GLY A 166 2.18 -3.84 7.56
N LEU A 167 2.56 -3.15 8.65
CA LEU A 167 3.93 -2.68 8.85
C LEU A 167 4.92 -3.85 8.97
N TRP A 168 4.54 -4.91 9.67
CA TRP A 168 5.33 -6.13 9.78
C TRP A 168 5.54 -6.80 8.41
N GLN A 169 4.49 -6.87 7.58
CA GLN A 169 4.61 -7.38 6.21
C GLN A 169 5.54 -6.51 5.36
N CYS A 170 5.45 -5.18 5.45
CA CYS A 170 6.37 -4.26 4.76
C CYS A 170 7.83 -4.51 5.19
N ALA A 171 8.10 -4.63 6.49
CA ALA A 171 9.43 -4.91 7.02
C ALA A 171 9.96 -6.27 6.55
N PHE A 172 9.10 -7.30 6.52
CA PHE A 172 9.43 -8.61 5.99
C PHE A 172 9.79 -8.54 4.50
N LEU A 173 9.00 -7.84 3.69
CA LEU A 173 9.25 -7.69 2.25
C LEU A 173 10.57 -6.98 1.95
N TYR A 174 10.91 -5.91 2.69
CA TYR A 174 12.23 -5.28 2.58
C TYR A 174 13.36 -6.29 2.78
N ARG A 175 13.27 -7.14 3.82
CA ARG A 175 14.28 -8.17 4.09
C ARG A 175 14.35 -9.24 2.99
N VAL A 176 13.20 -9.69 2.48
CA VAL A 176 13.14 -10.67 1.38
C VAL A 176 13.80 -10.12 0.12
N GLU A 177 13.44 -8.91 -0.30
CA GLU A 177 14.02 -8.28 -1.50
C GLU A 177 15.51 -8.02 -1.35
N ARG A 178 15.95 -7.61 -0.16
CA ARG A 178 17.38 -7.49 0.17
C ARG A 178 18.12 -8.81 -0.02
N ASN A 179 17.59 -9.90 0.53
CA ASN A 179 18.22 -11.21 0.41
C ASN A 179 18.22 -11.71 -1.04
N LEU A 180 17.12 -11.48 -1.77
CA LEU A 180 17.00 -11.83 -3.18
C LEU A 180 18.02 -11.06 -4.04
N TYR A 181 18.24 -9.78 -3.76
CA TYR A 181 19.27 -8.99 -4.44
C TYR A 181 20.69 -9.53 -4.19
N ILE A 182 20.98 -10.00 -2.97
CA ILE A 182 22.27 -10.61 -2.65
C ILE A 182 22.48 -11.93 -3.42
N SER A 183 21.40 -12.69 -3.67
CA SER A 183 21.47 -13.99 -4.35
C SER A 183 21.48 -13.92 -5.88
N LEU A 184 21.27 -12.74 -6.47
CA LEU A 184 21.19 -12.56 -7.93
C LEU A 184 22.45 -11.87 -8.48
N PRO A 185 22.75 -12.02 -9.80
CA PRO A 185 23.85 -11.32 -10.43
C PRO A 185 23.74 -9.80 -10.22
N GLN A 186 24.77 -9.22 -9.60
CA GLN A 186 24.78 -7.79 -9.31
C GLN A 186 25.31 -6.99 -10.50
N PRO A 187 24.82 -5.75 -10.69
CA PRO A 187 25.42 -4.85 -11.66
C PRO A 187 26.90 -4.66 -11.33
N GLN A 188 27.76 -4.77 -12.34
CA GLN A 188 29.17 -4.43 -12.16
C GLN A 188 29.26 -2.94 -11.89
N VAL A 189 29.65 -2.57 -10.67
CA VAL A 189 29.95 -1.18 -10.33
C VAL A 189 31.17 -0.79 -11.15
N GLN A 190 30.98 -0.04 -12.24
CA GLN A 190 32.08 0.62 -12.92
C GLN A 190 32.67 1.64 -11.96
N LYS A 191 33.77 1.28 -11.30
CA LYS A 191 34.60 2.25 -10.60
C LYS A 191 35.17 3.19 -11.67
N GLN A 192 34.63 4.41 -11.74
CA GLN A 192 35.31 5.52 -12.41
C GLN A 192 36.49 5.97 -11.56
#